data_AF-A0A5C4S2W5-F1
#
_entry.id   AF-A0A5C4S2W5-F1
#
_cell.length_a   1.000
_cell.length_b   1.000
_cell.length_c   1.000
_cell.angle_alpha   90.00
_cell.angle_beta   90.00
_cell.angle_gamma   90.00
#
_symmetry.space_group_name_H-M   'P 1'
#
loop_
_entity.id
_entity.type
_entity.pdbx_description
1 polymer ?
#
loop_
_entity_poly.entity_id
_entity_poly.type
_entity_poly.pdbx_seq_one_letter_code
_entity_poly.pdbx_strand_id
1 'polypeptide(L)'
;MDTEPLVITAVDPAPMSTGITPSEISFSFNRYVTATELRRSLSISPAIAHHEIKSSGKEARLLIPGPLEQDRTYSVTINASLQSTRGNRLNESYSYAFSTGQELDTGLIAGIIYTSSLQPAPEVTVQAYLLDDSAAGPPVGKPDYTVLSGSDGTFRFRNMQEGSYRLLVFRDTNRNGTPDLPGEQYAAGTRAVLPTGTENVLFRLGNYPGENEKTILPSSKDNGAIIGTIQSDVPLVVIEAVHTGNGSSNRVLVSSVSRQTPFLISGLAAGDYVVSAYEPAMQSGTNETPPPWNPGTLIPFSPADQFTVHPAMIKVRAGWTTGNILLEL
;
A
#
# COMPACT_ATOMS: atom_id res chain seq x y z
N MET A 1 25.56 7.78 20.97
CA MET A 1 24.39 8.33 20.23
C MET A 1 23.16 8.15 21.08
N ASP A 2 22.20 9.04 20.94
CA ASP A 2 20.94 9.04 21.68
C ASP A 2 19.96 8.08 21.00
N THR A 3 19.77 6.89 21.56
CA THR A 3 19.07 5.75 20.91
C THR A 3 17.59 5.63 21.28
N GLU A 4 17.08 6.52 22.13
CA GLU A 4 15.67 6.50 22.52
C GLU A 4 14.77 6.92 21.34
N PRO A 5 13.65 6.24 21.08
CA PRO A 5 12.74 6.61 20.01
C PRO A 5 12.08 7.98 20.26
N LEU A 6 11.63 8.61 19.17
CA LEU A 6 10.69 9.72 19.28
C LEU A 6 9.35 9.15 19.78
N VAL A 7 8.72 9.84 20.71
CA VAL A 7 7.43 9.45 21.29
C VAL A 7 6.51 10.66 21.32
N ILE A 8 5.25 10.45 20.93
CA ILE A 8 4.16 11.41 21.15
C ILE A 8 3.66 11.19 22.57
N THR A 9 3.80 12.20 23.43
CA THR A 9 3.48 12.11 24.86
C THR A 9 2.07 12.57 25.18
N ALA A 10 1.48 13.42 24.33
CA ALA A 10 0.10 13.88 24.47
C ALA A 10 -0.42 14.41 23.13
N VAL A 11 -1.74 14.33 22.96
CA VAL A 11 -2.48 15.00 21.88
C VAL A 11 -3.72 15.68 22.44
N ASP A 12 -4.08 16.82 21.86
CA ASP A 12 -5.36 17.49 22.10
C ASP A 12 -5.95 17.91 20.75
N PRO A 13 -7.22 17.60 20.43
CA PRO A 13 -8.19 16.92 21.28
C PRO A 13 -7.82 15.50 21.67
N ALA A 14 -8.35 15.05 22.81
CA ALA A 14 -8.19 13.68 23.25
C ALA A 14 -8.73 12.70 22.19
N PRO A 15 -8.07 11.54 21.99
CA PRO A 15 -8.57 10.49 21.11
C PRO A 15 -10.01 10.11 21.45
N MET A 16 -10.81 9.88 20.41
CA MET A 16 -12.23 9.47 20.48
C MET A 16 -13.17 10.53 21.09
N SER A 17 -12.76 11.80 21.14
CA SER A 17 -13.65 12.90 21.55
C SER A 17 -14.74 13.15 20.51
N THR A 18 -15.94 13.52 20.96
CA THR A 18 -17.11 13.81 20.13
C THR A 18 -17.75 15.15 20.52
N GLY A 19 -18.52 15.75 19.63
CA GLY A 19 -19.23 17.00 19.85
C GLY A 19 -18.30 18.21 20.01
N ILE A 20 -17.09 18.16 19.44
CA ILE A 20 -16.07 19.20 19.60
C ILE A 20 -15.74 19.89 18.27
N THR A 21 -15.48 21.19 18.31
CA THR A 21 -15.01 21.96 17.15
C THR A 21 -13.73 22.70 17.52
N PRO A 22 -12.60 22.00 17.65
CA PRO A 22 -11.34 22.60 18.07
C PRO A 22 -10.84 23.63 17.04
N SER A 23 -10.33 24.76 17.52
CA SER A 23 -9.62 25.74 16.68
C SER A 23 -8.13 25.41 16.49
N GLU A 24 -7.62 24.43 17.24
CA GLU A 24 -6.26 23.90 17.06
C GLU A 24 -6.17 22.42 17.46
N ILE A 25 -5.21 21.72 16.88
CA ILE A 25 -4.79 20.38 17.31
C ILE A 25 -3.36 20.49 17.83
N SER A 26 -3.12 20.06 19.06
CA SER A 26 -1.81 20.11 19.70
C SER A 26 -1.19 18.72 19.85
N PHE A 27 0.13 18.67 19.74
CA PHE A 27 0.95 17.48 19.88
C PHE A 27 2.11 17.78 20.81
N SER A 28 2.34 16.93 21.81
CA SER A 28 3.52 16.98 22.66
C SER A 28 4.42 15.78 22.35
N PHE A 29 5.72 16.00 22.36
CA PHE A 29 6.73 14.99 22.05
C PHE A 29 7.76 14.87 23.18
N ASN A 30 8.45 13.74 23.28
CA ASN A 30 9.60 13.63 24.19
C ASN A 30 10.83 14.44 23.68
N ARG A 31 10.84 14.85 22.41
CA ARG A 31 11.96 15.51 21.70
C ARG A 31 11.48 16.62 20.78
N TYR A 32 12.41 17.46 20.31
CA TYR A 32 12.06 18.59 19.46
C TYR A 32 11.75 18.10 18.04
N VAL A 33 10.61 18.54 17.52
CA VAL A 33 10.12 18.22 16.17
C VAL A 33 9.87 19.54 15.47
N THR A 34 10.40 19.71 14.25
CA THR A 34 10.19 20.96 13.51
C THR A 34 8.81 20.99 12.86
N ALA A 35 8.26 22.18 12.62
CA ALA A 35 7.01 22.34 11.88
C ALA A 35 7.09 21.76 10.46
N THR A 36 8.27 21.81 9.83
CA THR A 36 8.51 21.23 8.49
C THR A 36 8.41 19.71 8.52
N GLU A 37 9.04 19.05 9.50
CA GLU A 37 8.99 17.59 9.63
C GLU A 37 7.59 17.11 10.03
N LEU A 38 6.90 17.83 10.92
CA LEU A 38 5.52 17.52 11.25
C LEU A 38 4.61 17.69 10.03
N ARG A 39 4.72 18.79 9.27
CA ARG A 39 3.93 19.02 8.06
C ARG A 39 4.10 17.90 7.03
N ARG A 40 5.30 17.33 6.91
CA ARG A 40 5.58 16.21 5.98
C ARG A 40 5.00 14.88 6.46
N SER A 41 4.83 14.71 7.76
CA SER A 41 4.48 13.41 8.35
C SER A 41 3.03 13.36 8.84
N LEU A 42 2.38 14.51 9.00
CA LEU A 42 1.00 14.66 9.45
C LEU A 42 0.03 14.60 8.27
N SER A 43 -0.95 13.70 8.36
CA SER A 43 -2.14 13.72 7.52
C SER A 43 -3.40 13.87 8.38
N ILE A 44 -4.38 14.62 7.87
CA ILE A 44 -5.70 14.75 8.47
C ILE A 44 -6.73 14.43 7.40
N SER A 45 -7.66 13.54 7.71
CA SER A 45 -8.72 13.09 6.81
C SER A 45 -10.09 13.23 7.50
N PRO A 46 -11.07 13.94 6.91
CA PRO A 46 -10.95 14.71 5.66
C PRO A 46 -9.98 15.88 5.77
N ALA A 47 -9.50 16.34 4.62
CA ALA A 47 -8.47 17.37 4.56
C ALA A 47 -8.99 18.74 5.05
N ILE A 48 -8.30 19.33 6.03
CA ILE A 48 -8.61 20.69 6.51
C ILE A 48 -8.00 21.72 5.54
N ALA A 49 -8.88 22.44 4.83
CA ALA A 49 -8.49 23.32 3.71
C ALA A 49 -7.48 24.41 4.09
N HIS A 50 -7.65 25.05 5.24
CA HIS A 50 -6.77 26.10 5.73
C HIS A 50 -6.25 25.73 7.11
N HIS A 51 -4.94 25.52 7.22
CA HIS A 51 -4.30 25.25 8.50
C HIS A 51 -2.86 25.78 8.50
N GLU A 52 -2.34 26.07 9.69
CA GLU A 52 -0.95 26.48 9.89
C GLU A 52 -0.31 25.59 10.95
N ILE A 53 0.88 25.03 10.67
CA ILE A 53 1.63 24.26 11.68
C ILE A 53 2.71 25.15 12.29
N LYS A 54 2.64 25.31 13.61
CA LYS A 54 3.66 25.94 14.44
C LYS A 54 4.30 24.90 15.34
N SER A 55 5.59 25.07 15.62
CA SER A 55 6.31 24.22 16.58
C SER A 55 7.17 25.09 17.50
N SER A 56 7.19 24.75 18.78
CA SER A 56 7.98 25.41 19.81
C SER A 56 8.45 24.37 20.85
N GLY A 57 9.76 24.15 20.92
CA GLY A 57 10.35 23.17 21.83
C GLY A 57 9.86 21.74 21.55
N LYS A 58 9.18 21.15 22.55
CA LYS A 58 8.60 19.80 22.49
C LYS A 58 7.12 19.78 22.09
N GLU A 59 6.56 20.93 21.72
CA GLU A 59 5.16 21.06 21.34
C GLU A 59 5.04 21.50 19.89
N ALA A 60 4.02 20.98 19.21
CA ALA A 60 3.57 21.49 17.93
C ALA A 60 2.06 21.68 17.93
N ARG A 61 1.58 22.64 17.14
CA ARG A 61 0.18 22.99 16.99
C ARG A 61 -0.17 23.13 15.53
N LEU A 62 -1.27 22.50 15.12
CA LEU A 62 -1.95 22.76 13.88
C LEU A 62 -3.11 23.71 14.17
N LEU A 63 -2.97 24.96 13.75
CA LEU A 63 -4.00 25.99 13.89
C LEU A 63 -5.01 25.84 12.76
N ILE A 64 -6.30 25.93 13.09
CA ILE A 64 -7.43 25.75 12.18
C ILE A 64 -8.25 27.06 12.17
N PRO A 65 -7.94 28.02 11.27
CA PRO A 65 -8.59 29.33 11.28
C PRO A 65 -10.05 29.31 10.83
N GLY A 66 -10.43 28.33 10.01
CA GLY A 66 -11.80 28.16 9.51
C GLY A 66 -12.59 27.12 10.31
N PRO A 67 -13.93 27.09 10.17
CA PRO A 67 -14.73 26.07 10.83
C PRO A 67 -14.42 24.68 10.24
N LEU A 68 -14.47 23.67 11.10
CA LEU A 68 -14.55 22.28 10.68
C LEU A 68 -15.96 21.97 10.17
N GLU A 69 -16.08 20.95 9.32
CA GLU A 69 -17.38 20.43 8.90
C GLU A 69 -18.15 19.90 10.12
N GLN A 70 -19.45 20.16 10.16
CA GLN A 70 -20.34 19.64 11.20
C GLN A 70 -20.61 18.15 10.97
N ASP A 71 -20.92 17.43 12.05
CA ASP A 71 -21.23 16.00 12.04
C ASP A 71 -20.21 15.14 11.27
N ARG A 72 -18.93 15.44 11.51
CA ARG A 72 -17.82 14.85 10.77
C ARG A 72 -16.76 14.27 11.69
N THR A 73 -16.31 13.05 11.35
CA THR A 73 -15.13 12.44 11.96
C THR A 73 -13.86 12.88 11.26
N TYR A 74 -12.88 13.35 12.04
CA TYR A 74 -11.54 13.69 11.59
C TYR A 74 -10.53 12.69 12.15
N SER A 75 -9.88 11.96 11.24
CA SER A 75 -8.76 11.08 11.52
C SER A 75 -7.44 11.83 11.36
N VAL A 76 -6.65 11.88 12.43
CA VAL A 76 -5.33 12.51 12.49
C VAL A 76 -4.27 11.42 12.53
N THR A 77 -3.33 11.43 11.59
CA THR A 77 -2.25 10.44 11.52
C THR A 77 -0.89 11.13 11.43
N ILE A 78 0.04 10.72 12.28
CA ILE A 78 1.46 11.07 12.22
C ILE A 78 2.23 9.83 11.80
N ASN A 79 2.82 9.87 10.62
CA ASN A 79 3.55 8.75 10.03
C ASN A 79 4.88 8.45 10.75
N ALA A 80 5.29 7.19 10.74
CA ALA A 80 6.54 6.73 11.37
C ALA A 80 7.82 7.40 10.81
N SER A 81 7.72 8.01 9.62
CA SER A 81 8.79 8.78 8.99
C SER A 81 9.11 10.09 9.71
N LEU A 82 8.27 10.53 10.66
CA LEU A 82 8.50 11.73 11.48
C LEU A 82 9.84 11.64 12.19
N GLN A 83 10.67 12.68 12.01
CA GLN A 83 11.99 12.77 12.62
C GLN A 83 12.09 13.95 13.59
N SER A 84 12.74 13.69 14.72
CA SER A 84 13.20 14.75 15.64
C SER A 84 14.37 15.52 15.04
N THR A 85 14.73 16.66 15.65
CA THR A 85 15.95 17.41 15.28
C THR A 85 17.26 16.64 15.49
N ARG A 86 17.20 15.49 16.19
CA ARG A 86 18.33 14.57 16.41
C ARG A 86 18.28 13.31 15.55
N GLY A 87 17.31 13.19 14.64
CA GLY A 87 17.15 12.04 13.75
C GLY A 87 16.44 10.83 14.39
N ASN A 88 15.87 10.97 15.60
CA ASN A 88 15.06 9.92 16.21
C ASN A 88 13.71 9.82 15.47
N ARG A 89 13.23 8.61 15.22
CA ARG A 89 11.94 8.32 14.57
C ARG A 89 10.93 7.74 15.54
N LEU A 90 9.64 7.80 15.17
CA LEU A 90 8.62 6.99 15.84
C LEU A 90 8.85 5.51 15.51
N ASN A 91 8.49 4.62 16.44
CA ASN A 91 8.53 3.18 16.17
C ASN A 91 7.45 2.75 15.17
N GLU A 92 6.29 3.39 15.26
CA GLU A 92 5.12 3.13 14.42
C GLU A 92 4.35 4.44 14.17
N SER A 93 3.51 4.45 13.14
CA SER A 93 2.62 5.58 12.87
C SER A 93 1.58 5.69 13.99
N TYR A 94 1.31 6.91 14.44
CA TYR A 94 0.29 7.21 15.45
C TYR A 94 -0.96 7.77 14.77
N SER A 95 -2.11 7.14 14.98
CA SER A 95 -3.40 7.63 14.47
C SER A 95 -4.43 7.72 15.58
N TYR A 96 -5.26 8.76 15.56
CA TYR A 96 -6.47 8.86 16.37
C TYR A 96 -7.55 9.62 15.62
N ALA A 97 -8.78 9.58 16.13
CA ALA A 97 -9.89 10.32 15.57
C ALA A 97 -10.60 11.18 16.62
N PHE A 98 -11.28 12.23 16.18
CA PHE A 98 -12.26 13.00 16.94
C PHE A 98 -13.43 13.37 16.02
N SER A 99 -14.59 13.73 16.60
CA SER A 99 -15.79 14.09 15.83
C SER A 99 -16.33 15.46 16.23
N THR A 100 -16.77 16.22 15.23
CA THR A 100 -17.60 17.41 15.43
C THR A 100 -19.06 17.08 15.69
N GLY A 101 -19.49 15.85 15.34
CA GLY A 101 -20.80 15.29 15.66
C GLY A 101 -20.80 14.47 16.96
N GLN A 102 -21.94 13.89 17.30
CA GLN A 102 -22.12 13.11 18.54
C GLN A 102 -21.47 11.72 18.48
N GLU A 103 -21.19 11.20 17.29
CA GLU A 103 -20.66 9.87 17.05
C GLU A 103 -19.42 9.93 16.16
N LEU A 104 -18.63 8.85 16.20
CA LEU A 104 -17.49 8.64 15.32
C LEU A 104 -17.89 7.65 14.23
N ASP A 105 -17.45 7.95 13.01
CA ASP A 105 -17.47 7.01 11.91
C ASP A 105 -16.62 5.78 12.24
N THR A 106 -17.02 4.62 11.74
CA THR A 106 -16.39 3.33 12.06
C THR A 106 -15.84 2.58 10.85
N GLY A 107 -16.03 3.11 9.64
CA GLY A 107 -15.60 2.46 8.40
C GLY A 107 -14.09 2.21 8.36
N LEU A 108 -13.71 1.10 7.72
CA LEU A 108 -12.34 0.61 7.61
C LEU A 108 -12.08 0.15 6.18
N ILE A 109 -10.92 0.53 5.63
CA ILE A 109 -10.33 -0.15 4.46
C ILE A 109 -8.85 -0.38 4.74
N ALA A 110 -8.39 -1.62 4.57
CA ALA A 110 -7.02 -2.01 4.91
C ALA A 110 -6.41 -2.97 3.88
N GLY A 111 -5.10 -2.88 3.70
CA GLY A 111 -4.39 -3.71 2.74
C GLY A 111 -2.88 -3.61 2.83
N ILE A 112 -2.21 -4.23 1.85
CA ILE A 112 -0.75 -4.27 1.69
C ILE A 112 -0.41 -3.83 0.28
N ILE A 113 0.65 -3.03 0.17
CA ILE A 113 1.23 -2.59 -1.10
C ILE A 113 2.60 -3.23 -1.26
N TYR A 114 2.80 -3.86 -2.41
CA TYR A 114 4.06 -4.43 -2.82
C TYR A 114 4.74 -3.57 -3.89
N THR A 115 6.07 -3.64 -3.95
CA THR A 115 6.86 -3.16 -5.08
C THR A 115 6.64 -4.05 -6.30
N SER A 116 7.17 -3.65 -7.45
CA SER A 116 7.22 -4.52 -8.64
C SER A 116 7.97 -5.85 -8.37
N SER A 117 8.92 -5.84 -7.43
CA SER A 117 9.66 -7.02 -6.96
C SER A 117 8.98 -7.82 -5.84
N LEU A 118 7.71 -7.54 -5.53
CA LEU A 118 6.91 -8.22 -4.49
C LEU A 118 7.46 -8.06 -3.06
N GLN A 119 8.26 -7.02 -2.82
CA GLN A 119 8.66 -6.63 -1.47
C GLN A 119 7.65 -5.63 -0.90
N PRO A 120 7.49 -5.54 0.43
CA PRO A 120 6.73 -4.45 1.05
C PRO A 120 7.13 -3.07 0.51
N ALA A 121 6.15 -2.26 0.10
CA ALA A 121 6.39 -0.93 -0.46
C ALA A 121 6.03 0.15 0.58
N PRO A 122 7.04 0.73 1.27
CA PRO A 122 6.80 1.81 2.21
C PRO A 122 6.65 3.16 1.53
N GLU A 123 6.03 4.09 2.27
CA GLU A 123 5.87 5.50 1.87
C GLU A 123 5.15 5.65 0.53
N VAL A 124 4.20 4.76 0.24
CA VAL A 124 3.31 4.87 -0.93
C VAL A 124 2.04 5.59 -0.50
N THR A 125 1.61 6.56 -1.31
CA THR A 125 0.40 7.34 -1.08
C THR A 125 -0.82 6.52 -1.48
N VAL A 126 -1.78 6.44 -0.56
CA VAL A 126 -3.11 5.86 -0.81
C VAL A 126 -4.15 6.93 -0.56
N GLN A 127 -4.92 7.23 -1.59
CA GLN A 127 -6.02 8.20 -1.55
C GLN A 127 -7.34 7.46 -1.73
N ALA A 128 -8.32 7.74 -0.87
CA ALA A 128 -9.67 7.20 -0.98
C ALA A 128 -10.65 8.31 -1.35
N TYR A 129 -11.49 8.04 -2.34
CA TYR A 129 -12.54 8.91 -2.83
C TYR A 129 -13.89 8.23 -2.64
N LEU A 130 -14.77 8.84 -1.86
CA LEU A 130 -16.14 8.39 -1.66
C LEU A 130 -16.90 8.53 -2.99
N LEU A 131 -17.67 7.49 -3.34
CA LEU A 131 -18.41 7.45 -4.59
C LEU A 131 -19.90 7.69 -4.36
N ASP A 132 -20.45 8.67 -5.07
CA ASP A 132 -21.89 8.91 -5.17
C ASP A 132 -22.45 8.18 -6.40
N ASP A 133 -22.83 6.90 -6.27
CA ASP A 133 -23.54 6.01 -7.24
C ASP A 133 -23.07 5.93 -8.72
N SER A 134 -22.09 6.74 -9.15
CA SER A 134 -21.64 6.94 -10.53
C SER A 134 -20.13 6.64 -10.63
N ALA A 135 -19.80 5.35 -10.63
CA ALA A 135 -18.43 4.84 -10.53
C ALA A 135 -17.62 4.80 -11.85
N ALA A 136 -18.08 5.41 -12.95
CA ALA A 136 -17.45 5.22 -14.25
C ALA A 136 -16.27 6.18 -14.56
N GLY A 137 -16.16 7.32 -13.87
CA GLY A 137 -15.15 8.35 -14.15
C GLY A 137 -13.91 8.31 -13.24
N PRO A 138 -12.79 8.96 -13.61
CA PRO A 138 -11.71 9.22 -12.67
C PRO A 138 -12.26 10.01 -11.47
N PRO A 139 -11.73 9.81 -10.25
CA PRO A 139 -12.13 10.62 -9.12
C PRO A 139 -11.91 12.10 -9.41
N VAL A 140 -12.92 12.93 -9.15
CA VAL A 140 -12.85 14.39 -9.33
C VAL A 140 -12.83 15.04 -7.96
N GLY A 141 -11.93 16.02 -7.78
CA GLY A 141 -11.82 16.75 -6.52
C GLY A 141 -10.71 16.23 -5.61
N LYS A 142 -10.78 16.61 -4.33
CA LYS A 142 -9.82 16.19 -3.31
C LYS A 142 -10.20 14.81 -2.77
N PRO A 143 -9.22 13.98 -2.37
CA PRO A 143 -9.53 12.72 -1.69
C PRO A 143 -10.17 12.99 -0.33
N ASP A 144 -11.14 12.15 0.04
CA ASP A 144 -11.77 12.15 1.37
C ASP A 144 -10.81 11.64 2.44
N TYR A 145 -9.95 10.68 2.09
CA TYR A 145 -8.94 10.14 2.99
C TYR A 145 -7.59 9.99 2.29
N THR A 146 -6.51 10.25 3.02
CA THR A 146 -5.14 10.02 2.53
C THR A 146 -4.26 9.44 3.63
N VAL A 147 -3.58 8.33 3.32
CA VAL A 147 -2.60 7.68 4.20
C VAL A 147 -1.35 7.31 3.43
N LEU A 148 -0.25 7.05 4.16
CA LEU A 148 0.96 6.45 3.62
C LEU A 148 1.05 5.00 4.09
N SER A 149 1.60 4.13 3.25
CA SER A 149 1.96 2.78 3.68
C SER A 149 3.15 2.79 4.66
N GLY A 150 3.08 1.89 5.65
CA GLY A 150 4.13 1.66 6.63
C GLY A 150 5.37 0.96 6.05
N SER A 151 6.39 0.74 6.88
CA SER A 151 7.62 0.03 6.52
C SER A 151 7.37 -1.40 6.01
N ASP A 152 6.28 -2.02 6.45
CA ASP A 152 5.80 -3.34 6.06
C ASP A 152 4.83 -3.31 4.88
N GLY A 153 4.67 -2.16 4.22
CA GLY A 153 3.78 -1.97 3.07
C GLY A 153 2.31 -1.91 3.45
N THR A 154 1.95 -2.04 4.73
CA THR A 154 0.54 -2.00 5.16
C THR A 154 0.00 -0.57 5.10
N PHE A 155 -1.25 -0.42 4.68
CA PHE A 155 -2.00 0.84 4.81
C PHE A 155 -3.35 0.56 5.47
N ARG A 156 -3.88 1.53 6.21
CA ARG A 156 -5.18 1.42 6.89
C ARG A 156 -5.86 2.77 6.95
N PHE A 157 -7.06 2.85 6.39
CA PHE A 157 -8.00 3.92 6.66
C PHE A 157 -8.88 3.51 7.84
N ARG A 158 -9.02 4.39 8.83
CA ARG A 158 -9.87 4.17 10.01
C ARG A 158 -10.82 5.34 10.18
N ASN A 159 -11.96 5.06 10.79
CA ASN A 159 -13.01 6.03 11.02
C ASN A 159 -13.47 6.70 9.71
N MET A 160 -13.62 5.87 8.68
CA MET A 160 -14.18 6.30 7.41
C MET A 160 -15.70 6.40 7.53
N GLN A 161 -16.28 7.41 6.90
CA GLN A 161 -17.71 7.44 6.64
C GLN A 161 -18.11 6.13 5.95
N GLU A 162 -19.22 5.53 6.36
CA GLU A 162 -19.72 4.31 5.73
C GLU A 162 -20.03 4.59 4.25
N GLY A 163 -19.51 3.75 3.35
CA GLY A 163 -19.68 3.98 1.92
C GLY A 163 -18.78 3.14 1.03
N SER A 164 -18.82 3.45 -0.26
CA SER A 164 -18.02 2.81 -1.29
C SER A 164 -16.95 3.76 -1.80
N TYR A 165 -15.71 3.29 -1.84
CA TYR A 165 -14.55 4.11 -2.16
C TYR A 165 -13.82 3.63 -3.41
N ARG A 166 -13.30 4.58 -4.18
CA ARG A 166 -12.24 4.33 -5.17
C ARG A 166 -10.90 4.69 -4.55
N LEU A 167 -9.92 3.79 -4.67
CA LEU A 167 -8.55 4.05 -4.22
C LEU A 167 -7.65 4.45 -5.40
N LEU A 168 -6.84 5.48 -5.21
CA LEU A 168 -5.67 5.77 -6.04
C LEU A 168 -4.41 5.48 -5.22
N VAL A 169 -3.52 4.64 -5.77
CA VAL A 169 -2.30 4.20 -5.10
C VAL A 169 -1.10 4.53 -5.98
N PHE A 170 -0.20 5.36 -5.47
CA PHE A 170 0.95 5.85 -6.23
C PHE A 170 2.11 6.29 -5.35
N ARG A 171 3.32 6.27 -5.91
CA ARG A 171 4.53 6.78 -5.27
C ARG A 171 4.72 8.24 -5.63
N ASP A 172 4.25 9.11 -4.74
CA ASP A 172 4.36 10.57 -4.85
C ASP A 172 5.81 11.02 -4.56
N THR A 173 6.60 11.11 -5.62
CA THR A 173 8.04 11.40 -5.53
C THR A 173 8.29 12.90 -5.35
N ASN A 174 7.46 13.74 -5.96
CA ASN A 174 7.58 15.19 -5.87
C ASN A 174 6.78 15.82 -4.71
N ARG A 175 5.96 15.01 -4.03
CA ARG A 175 5.15 15.35 -2.84
C ARG A 175 4.09 16.41 -3.12
N ASN A 176 3.49 16.39 -4.31
CA ASN A 176 2.41 17.31 -4.67
C ASN A 176 1.01 16.75 -4.36
N GLY A 177 0.91 15.49 -3.93
CA GLY A 177 -0.34 14.81 -3.61
C GLY A 177 -1.17 14.41 -4.83
N THR A 178 -0.59 14.40 -6.03
CA THR A 178 -1.25 14.01 -7.28
C THR A 178 -0.38 13.02 -8.05
N PRO A 179 -0.95 11.97 -8.65
CA PRO A 179 -0.17 11.01 -9.42
C PRO A 179 0.36 11.65 -10.72
N ASP A 180 1.67 11.80 -10.84
CA ASP A 180 2.32 12.34 -12.05
C ASP A 180 2.71 11.22 -13.03
N LEU A 181 1.73 10.76 -13.80
CA LEU A 181 1.93 9.70 -14.80
C LEU A 181 2.47 10.24 -16.14
N PRO A 182 3.37 9.51 -16.83
CA PRO A 182 3.90 8.18 -16.49
C PRO A 182 5.14 8.19 -15.56
N GLY A 183 5.56 9.35 -15.04
CA GLY A 183 6.82 9.52 -14.30
C GLY A 183 6.83 8.88 -12.90
N GLU A 184 5.66 8.58 -12.33
CA GLU A 184 5.50 7.95 -11.02
C GLU A 184 4.93 6.53 -11.11
N GLN A 185 5.38 5.68 -10.19
CA GLN A 185 4.84 4.32 -10.06
C GLN A 185 3.44 4.36 -9.47
N TYR A 186 2.59 3.44 -9.91
CA TYR A 186 1.22 3.30 -9.40
C TYR A 186 0.83 1.85 -9.21
N ALA A 187 -0.25 1.62 -8.49
CA ALA A 187 -0.91 0.33 -8.42
C ALA A 187 -2.41 0.50 -8.66
N ALA A 188 -2.94 -0.11 -9.73
CA ALA A 188 -4.38 -0.26 -9.85
C ALA A 188 -4.84 -1.37 -8.88
N GLY A 189 -6.03 -1.20 -8.31
CA GLY A 189 -6.65 -2.26 -7.53
C GLY A 189 -7.19 -3.37 -8.43
N THR A 190 -7.38 -4.56 -7.88
CA THR A 190 -8.09 -5.66 -8.56
C THR A 190 -9.59 -5.37 -8.69
N ARG A 191 -10.10 -4.39 -7.93
CA ARG A 191 -11.49 -3.94 -7.92
C ARG A 191 -11.54 -2.42 -8.08
N ALA A 192 -12.52 -1.95 -8.85
CA ALA A 192 -12.74 -0.53 -9.11
C ALA A 192 -13.32 0.24 -7.91
N VAL A 193 -13.98 -0.49 -7.01
CA VAL A 193 -14.76 0.04 -5.88
C VAL A 193 -14.61 -0.90 -4.69
N LEU A 194 -14.32 -0.33 -3.52
CA LEU A 194 -14.15 -1.02 -2.25
C LEU A 194 -15.13 -0.44 -1.22
N PRO A 195 -16.09 -1.23 -0.70
CA PRO A 195 -16.90 -0.79 0.42
C PRO A 195 -16.07 -0.72 1.70
N THR A 196 -16.49 0.12 2.64
CA THR A 196 -16.06 0.04 4.04
C THR A 196 -16.27 -1.36 4.60
N GLY A 197 -15.33 -1.79 5.46
CA GLY A 197 -15.20 -3.17 5.92
C GLY A 197 -14.31 -4.05 5.04
N THR A 198 -13.81 -3.55 3.90
CA THR A 198 -12.88 -4.33 3.06
C THR A 198 -11.48 -4.37 3.67
N GLU A 199 -11.00 -5.57 3.98
CA GLU A 199 -9.65 -5.81 4.48
C GLU A 199 -8.85 -6.71 3.53
N ASN A 200 -7.54 -6.85 3.78
CA ASN A 200 -6.62 -7.69 3.02
C ASN A 200 -6.55 -7.34 1.52
N VAL A 201 -6.77 -6.07 1.18
CA VAL A 201 -6.65 -5.60 -0.21
C VAL A 201 -5.17 -5.62 -0.62
N LEU A 202 -4.87 -6.21 -1.77
CA LEU A 202 -3.50 -6.27 -2.29
C LEU A 202 -3.31 -5.29 -3.45
N PHE A 203 -2.21 -4.56 -3.40
CA PHE A 203 -1.74 -3.69 -4.47
C PHE A 203 -0.29 -4.06 -4.81
N ARG A 204 0.07 -3.99 -6.09
CA ARG A 204 1.45 -4.16 -6.55
C ARG A 204 1.79 -2.98 -7.45
N LEU A 205 2.87 -2.27 -7.12
CA LEU A 205 3.36 -1.16 -7.91
C LEU A 205 3.83 -1.69 -9.27
N GLY A 206 3.20 -1.21 -10.33
CA GLY A 206 3.63 -1.37 -11.71
C GLY A 206 4.22 -0.07 -12.25
N ASN A 207 4.95 -0.20 -13.35
CA ASN A 207 5.29 0.94 -14.20
C ASN A 207 4.21 1.08 -15.28
N TYR A 208 4.15 2.24 -15.94
CA TYR A 208 3.21 2.44 -17.05
C TYR A 208 3.48 1.41 -18.18
N PRO A 209 2.43 0.85 -18.83
CA PRO A 209 2.60 -0.12 -19.91
C PRO A 209 3.55 0.42 -20.99
N GLY A 210 4.69 -0.24 -21.21
CA GLY A 210 5.72 0.16 -22.18
C GLY A 210 7.14 0.30 -21.62
N GLU A 211 7.33 0.24 -20.30
CA GLU A 211 8.67 0.08 -19.73
C GLU A 211 9.08 -1.39 -19.69
N ASN A 212 10.18 -1.72 -20.39
CA ASN A 212 10.59 -3.08 -20.69
C ASN A 212 10.87 -3.93 -19.43
N GLU A 213 10.01 -4.91 -19.14
CA GLU A 213 10.39 -6.05 -18.29
C GLU A 213 11.43 -6.89 -19.04
N LYS A 214 12.67 -6.87 -18.55
CA LYS A 214 13.74 -7.69 -19.11
C LYS A 214 13.54 -9.13 -18.62
N THR A 215 12.84 -9.94 -19.39
CA THR A 215 12.81 -11.39 -19.19
C THR A 215 14.21 -11.94 -19.48
N ILE A 216 14.96 -12.30 -18.44
CA ILE A 216 16.25 -12.98 -18.58
C ILE A 216 15.98 -14.48 -18.57
N LEU A 217 16.13 -15.12 -19.73
CA LEU A 217 16.17 -16.58 -19.79
C LEU A 217 17.44 -17.06 -19.07
N PRO A 218 17.33 -17.95 -18.07
CA PRO A 218 18.50 -18.44 -17.35
C PRO A 218 19.39 -19.26 -18.29
N SER A 219 20.65 -18.84 -18.46
CA SER A 219 21.70 -19.69 -19.00
C SER A 219 22.64 -20.13 -17.88
N SER A 220 22.49 -21.36 -17.38
CA SER A 220 23.61 -22.23 -16.93
C SER A 220 23.08 -23.55 -16.33
N LYS A 221 23.99 -24.52 -16.23
CA LYS A 221 23.78 -25.90 -15.75
C LYS A 221 23.59 -26.02 -14.22
N ASP A 222 23.68 -24.93 -13.46
CA ASP A 222 23.73 -24.92 -11.98
C ASP A 222 22.57 -24.13 -11.35
N ASN A 223 21.39 -24.15 -11.97
CA ASN A 223 20.22 -23.44 -11.44
C ASN A 223 19.46 -24.28 -10.41
N GLY A 224 18.84 -23.61 -9.43
CA GLY A 224 17.90 -24.23 -8.50
C GLY A 224 16.47 -24.24 -9.04
N ALA A 225 15.56 -24.77 -8.22
CA ALA A 225 14.13 -24.82 -8.52
C ALA A 225 13.27 -24.60 -7.27
N ILE A 226 12.02 -24.18 -7.47
CA ILE A 226 10.98 -24.11 -6.46
C ILE A 226 9.83 -25.02 -6.87
N ILE A 227 9.37 -25.87 -5.95
CA ILE A 227 8.20 -26.74 -6.14
C ILE A 227 7.14 -26.44 -5.08
N GLY A 228 5.87 -26.50 -5.46
CA GLY A 228 4.76 -26.25 -4.55
C GLY A 228 3.42 -26.68 -5.11
N THR A 229 2.36 -26.24 -4.45
CA THR A 229 0.98 -26.43 -4.87
C THR A 229 0.24 -25.10 -4.88
N ILE A 230 -0.60 -24.89 -5.89
CA ILE A 230 -1.56 -23.79 -5.97
C ILE A 230 -2.98 -24.33 -5.70
N GLN A 231 -3.69 -23.67 -4.80
CA GLN A 231 -5.14 -23.79 -4.64
C GLN A 231 -5.77 -22.56 -5.27
N SER A 232 -6.69 -22.76 -6.22
CA SER A 232 -7.43 -21.66 -6.80
C SER A 232 -8.75 -22.15 -7.38
N ASP A 233 -9.74 -21.26 -7.39
CA ASP A 233 -11.02 -21.46 -8.04
C ASP A 233 -10.97 -21.11 -9.53
N VAL A 234 -9.91 -20.44 -9.99
CA VAL A 234 -9.72 -20.10 -11.41
C VAL A 234 -8.93 -21.20 -12.13
N PRO A 235 -9.31 -21.55 -13.37
CA PRO A 235 -8.74 -22.72 -14.07
C PRO A 235 -7.34 -22.48 -14.63
N LEU A 236 -6.89 -21.22 -14.70
CA LEU A 236 -5.63 -20.81 -15.29
C LEU A 236 -4.92 -19.82 -14.38
N VAL A 237 -3.71 -20.18 -13.94
CA VAL A 237 -2.91 -19.38 -13.00
C VAL A 237 -1.48 -19.30 -13.50
N VAL A 238 -0.87 -18.12 -13.42
CA VAL A 238 0.57 -17.97 -13.58
C VAL A 238 1.21 -17.96 -12.21
N ILE A 239 2.21 -18.80 -12.00
CA ILE A 239 3.06 -18.75 -10.80
C ILE A 239 4.34 -18.02 -11.18
N GLU A 240 4.70 -17.02 -10.38
CA GLU A 240 5.88 -16.19 -10.58
C GLU A 240 6.82 -16.30 -9.38
N ALA A 241 8.11 -16.51 -9.62
CA ALA A 241 9.16 -16.37 -8.61
C ALA A 241 10.02 -15.15 -8.96
N VAL A 242 10.04 -14.15 -8.09
CA VAL A 242 10.78 -12.89 -8.28
C VAL A 242 11.99 -12.86 -7.35
N HIS A 243 13.19 -12.68 -7.90
CA HIS A 243 14.43 -12.59 -7.14
C HIS A 243 14.53 -11.21 -6.45
N THR A 244 14.69 -11.22 -5.13
CA THR A 244 14.57 -10.01 -4.30
C THR A 244 15.71 -9.01 -4.47
N GLY A 245 16.90 -9.47 -4.88
CA GLY A 245 18.08 -8.60 -5.01
C GLY A 245 18.21 -7.88 -6.35
N ASN A 246 17.52 -8.31 -7.40
CA ASN A 246 17.67 -7.77 -8.76
C ASN A 246 16.35 -7.65 -9.56
N GLY A 247 15.23 -8.14 -9.02
CA GLY A 247 13.91 -8.06 -9.64
C GLY A 247 13.68 -9.02 -10.81
N SER A 248 14.64 -9.89 -11.17
CA SER A 248 14.40 -10.86 -12.26
C SER A 248 13.36 -11.89 -11.84
N SER A 249 12.44 -12.24 -12.74
CA SER A 249 11.41 -13.23 -12.47
C SER A 249 11.40 -14.40 -13.46
N ASN A 250 11.03 -15.58 -12.94
CA ASN A 250 10.72 -16.77 -13.73
C ASN A 250 9.24 -17.11 -13.51
N ARG A 251 8.56 -17.50 -14.59
CA ARG A 251 7.12 -17.77 -14.59
C ARG A 251 6.82 -19.16 -15.12
N VAL A 252 5.74 -19.75 -14.63
CA VAL A 252 5.15 -20.96 -15.19
C VAL A 252 3.64 -20.81 -15.26
N LEU A 253 3.06 -21.28 -16.36
CA LEU A 253 1.60 -21.32 -16.53
C LEU A 253 1.08 -22.66 -16.01
N VAL A 254 0.12 -22.62 -15.09
CA VAL A 254 -0.56 -23.78 -14.55
C VAL A 254 -2.01 -23.73 -15.02
N SER A 255 -2.41 -24.76 -15.76
CA SER A 255 -3.75 -24.88 -16.33
C SER A 255 -4.49 -26.06 -15.72
N SER A 256 -5.82 -26.06 -15.83
CA SER A 256 -6.70 -27.07 -15.24
C SER A 256 -6.53 -27.18 -13.72
N VAL A 257 -6.31 -26.03 -13.05
CA VAL A 257 -6.12 -25.98 -11.61
C VAL A 257 -7.36 -26.55 -10.92
N SER A 258 -7.16 -27.56 -10.07
CA SER A 258 -8.20 -28.11 -9.22
C SER A 258 -7.64 -28.44 -7.84
N ARG A 259 -8.29 -27.91 -6.79
CA ARG A 259 -8.03 -28.13 -5.35
C ARG A 259 -6.59 -27.85 -4.88
N GLN A 260 -5.60 -28.63 -5.30
CA GLN A 260 -4.17 -28.52 -5.01
C GLN A 260 -3.35 -28.99 -6.22
N THR A 261 -3.07 -28.08 -7.14
CA THR A 261 -2.35 -28.42 -8.38
C THR A 261 -0.86 -28.14 -8.20
N PRO A 262 0.04 -29.11 -8.49
CA PRO A 262 1.47 -28.91 -8.32
C PRO A 262 2.04 -27.97 -9.38
N PHE A 263 3.08 -27.22 -9.01
CA PHE A 263 3.87 -26.42 -9.94
C PHE A 263 5.37 -26.61 -9.66
N LEU A 264 6.19 -26.39 -10.69
CA LEU A 264 7.65 -26.42 -10.61
C LEU A 264 8.22 -25.23 -11.40
N ILE A 265 8.90 -24.31 -10.72
CA ILE A 265 9.68 -23.24 -11.35
C ILE A 265 11.15 -23.65 -11.32
N SER A 266 11.74 -23.87 -12.48
CA SER A 266 13.16 -24.23 -12.62
C SER A 266 13.97 -23.08 -13.20
N GLY A 267 15.30 -23.23 -13.23
CA GLY A 267 16.18 -22.23 -13.84
C GLY A 267 16.41 -21.01 -12.93
N LEU A 268 16.21 -21.16 -11.62
CA LEU A 268 16.37 -20.07 -10.68
C LEU A 268 17.84 -19.94 -10.26
N ALA A 269 18.43 -18.75 -10.45
CA ALA A 269 19.75 -18.46 -9.89
C ALA A 269 19.71 -18.57 -8.36
N ALA A 270 20.83 -18.91 -7.72
CA ALA A 270 20.90 -18.95 -6.26
C ALA A 270 20.64 -17.56 -5.66
N GLY A 271 19.80 -17.49 -4.63
CA GLY A 271 19.36 -16.23 -4.05
C GLY A 271 18.04 -16.38 -3.30
N ASP A 272 17.47 -15.24 -2.92
CA ASP A 272 16.22 -15.18 -2.18
C ASP A 272 15.08 -14.68 -3.07
N TYR A 273 13.96 -15.38 -3.06
CA TYR A 273 12.82 -15.15 -3.93
C TYR A 273 11.55 -14.88 -3.14
N VAL A 274 10.65 -14.09 -3.72
CA VAL A 274 9.23 -14.07 -3.35
C VAL A 274 8.45 -14.81 -4.43
N VAL A 275 7.47 -15.61 -4.03
CA VAL A 275 6.62 -16.37 -4.96
C VAL A 275 5.22 -15.78 -4.92
N SER A 276 4.62 -15.54 -6.09
CA SER A 276 3.24 -15.11 -6.24
C SER A 276 2.49 -15.99 -7.23
N ALA A 277 1.17 -15.86 -7.22
CA ALA A 277 0.29 -16.41 -8.26
C ALA A 277 -0.69 -15.35 -8.71
N TYR A 278 -1.08 -15.35 -9.98
CA TYR A 278 -2.11 -14.46 -10.51
C TYR A 278 -2.95 -15.08 -11.62
N GLU A 279 -4.18 -14.60 -11.75
CA GLU A 279 -5.06 -14.90 -12.87
C GLU A 279 -4.75 -13.92 -14.02
N PRO A 280 -4.20 -14.39 -15.15
CA PRO A 280 -3.87 -13.49 -16.25
C PRO A 280 -5.12 -13.04 -17.00
N ALA A 281 -5.37 -11.73 -17.11
CA ALA A 281 -6.47 -11.21 -17.93
C ALA A 281 -6.33 -11.56 -19.43
N MET A 282 -5.10 -11.72 -19.92
CA MET A 282 -4.83 -12.16 -21.30
C MET A 282 -4.58 -13.67 -21.36
N GLN A 283 -5.51 -14.41 -21.96
CA GLN A 283 -5.36 -15.85 -22.22
C GLN A 283 -4.39 -16.16 -23.40
N SER A 284 -3.71 -15.15 -23.96
CA SER A 284 -2.82 -15.31 -25.12
C SER A 284 -1.42 -15.85 -24.78
N GLY A 285 -1.16 -16.20 -23.53
CA GLY A 285 0.08 -16.84 -23.11
C GLY A 285 0.10 -18.34 -23.44
N THR A 286 1.26 -18.86 -23.77
CA THR A 286 1.50 -20.30 -23.92
C THR A 286 2.26 -20.83 -22.70
N ASN A 287 2.34 -22.14 -22.52
CA ASN A 287 3.22 -22.73 -21.50
C ASN A 287 4.70 -22.34 -21.68
N GLU A 288 5.11 -22.01 -22.92
CA GLU A 288 6.49 -21.63 -23.25
C GLU A 288 6.78 -20.15 -22.95
N THR A 289 5.75 -19.31 -23.03
CA THR A 289 5.82 -17.88 -22.70
C THR A 289 4.61 -17.47 -21.86
N PRO A 290 4.63 -17.75 -20.54
CA PRO A 290 3.58 -17.31 -19.63
C PRO A 290 3.43 -15.78 -19.70
N PRO A 291 2.20 -15.24 -19.67
CA PRO A 291 1.98 -13.80 -19.76
C PRO A 291 2.51 -13.11 -18.49
N PRO A 292 2.92 -11.82 -18.54
CA PRO A 292 3.27 -11.06 -17.34
C PRO A 292 2.02 -10.65 -16.56
N TRP A 293 2.19 -10.27 -15.30
CA TRP A 293 1.13 -9.72 -14.49
C TRP A 293 0.70 -8.37 -15.05
N ASN A 294 -0.60 -8.17 -15.26
CA ASN A 294 -1.14 -6.91 -15.73
C ASN A 294 -1.32 -5.92 -14.56
N PRO A 295 -0.62 -4.77 -14.54
CA PRO A 295 -0.75 -3.77 -13.47
C PRO A 295 -2.04 -2.96 -13.50
N GLY A 296 -2.89 -3.14 -14.53
CA GLY A 296 -4.06 -2.30 -14.75
C GLY A 296 -3.68 -0.86 -15.10
N THR A 297 -4.61 0.07 -14.93
CA THR A 297 -4.39 1.51 -15.14
C THR A 297 -5.17 2.32 -14.11
N LEU A 298 -4.63 3.43 -13.60
CA LEU A 298 -5.37 4.32 -12.70
C LEU A 298 -6.42 5.15 -13.46
N ILE A 299 -6.06 5.70 -14.63
CA ILE A 299 -6.87 6.68 -15.37
C ILE A 299 -6.74 6.43 -16.90
N PRO A 300 -7.81 6.03 -17.61
CA PRO A 300 -9.05 5.50 -17.05
C PRO A 300 -8.77 4.26 -16.21
N PHE A 301 -9.63 3.98 -15.22
CA PHE A 301 -9.43 2.81 -14.37
C PHE A 301 -9.57 1.52 -15.17
N SER A 302 -8.57 0.66 -15.10
CA SER A 302 -8.63 -0.75 -15.47
C SER A 302 -8.08 -1.56 -14.31
N PRO A 303 -8.78 -2.63 -13.88
CA PRO A 303 -8.29 -3.44 -12.77
C PRO A 303 -6.96 -4.11 -13.14
N ALA A 304 -6.13 -4.31 -12.12
CA ALA A 304 -4.97 -5.19 -12.22
C ALA A 304 -5.41 -6.66 -12.15
N ASP A 305 -4.57 -7.57 -12.63
CA ASP A 305 -4.78 -9.02 -12.48
C ASP A 305 -4.89 -9.38 -10.99
N GLN A 306 -5.85 -10.23 -10.63
CA GLN A 306 -5.96 -10.76 -9.27
C GLN A 306 -4.70 -11.57 -8.95
N PHE A 307 -4.10 -11.31 -7.79
CA PHE A 307 -2.88 -11.97 -7.38
C PHE A 307 -2.84 -12.27 -5.89
N THR A 308 -1.97 -13.19 -5.51
CA THR A 308 -1.63 -13.58 -4.14
C THR A 308 -0.11 -13.64 -4.00
N VAL A 309 0.41 -13.50 -2.79
CA VAL A 309 1.85 -13.51 -2.50
C VAL A 309 2.12 -14.47 -1.36
N HIS A 310 3.09 -15.38 -1.55
CA HIS A 310 3.54 -16.26 -0.49
C HIS A 310 4.16 -15.43 0.65
N PRO A 311 3.79 -15.66 1.92
CA PRO A 311 4.16 -14.78 3.02
C PRO A 311 5.65 -14.86 3.40
N ALA A 312 6.34 -15.95 3.05
CA ALA A 312 7.74 -16.14 3.38
C ALA A 312 8.65 -16.01 2.15
N MET A 313 9.84 -15.47 2.38
CA MET A 313 10.92 -15.44 1.42
C MET A 313 11.54 -16.83 1.26
N ILE A 314 11.77 -17.23 0.00
CA ILE A 314 12.21 -18.58 -0.37
C ILE A 314 13.67 -18.54 -0.81
N LYS A 315 14.52 -19.24 -0.05
CA LYS A 315 15.94 -19.36 -0.38
C LYS A 315 16.17 -20.47 -1.40
N VAL A 316 16.71 -20.11 -2.55
CA VAL A 316 17.09 -21.03 -3.63
C VAL A 316 18.60 -21.21 -3.64
N ARG A 317 19.05 -22.47 -3.80
CA ARG A 317 20.46 -22.83 -3.95
C ARG A 317 20.69 -23.51 -5.30
N ALA A 318 21.84 -23.29 -5.90
CA ALA A 318 22.27 -23.93 -7.13
C ALA A 318 22.14 -25.46 -7.04
N GLY A 319 21.43 -26.08 -7.98
CA GLY A 319 21.22 -27.53 -8.04
C GLY A 319 20.25 -28.12 -7.00
N TRP A 320 19.59 -27.30 -6.16
CA TRP A 320 18.60 -27.76 -5.19
C TRP A 320 17.18 -27.39 -5.61
N THR A 321 16.23 -28.26 -5.27
CA THR A 321 14.80 -27.96 -5.34
C THR A 321 14.29 -27.60 -3.94
N THR A 322 13.81 -26.37 -3.76
CA THR A 322 13.18 -25.89 -2.53
C THR A 322 11.67 -26.15 -2.60
N GLY A 323 11.10 -26.81 -1.58
CA GLY A 323 9.69 -27.22 -1.56
C GLY A 323 8.86 -26.58 -0.45
N ASN A 324 7.68 -27.17 -0.21
CA ASN A 324 6.69 -26.75 0.80
C ASN A 324 6.09 -25.36 0.56
N ILE A 325 5.95 -24.98 -0.70
CA ILE A 325 5.28 -23.72 -1.07
C ILE A 325 3.80 -24.00 -1.32
N LEU A 326 2.94 -23.28 -0.61
CA LEU A 326 1.49 -23.30 -0.81
C LEU A 326 1.03 -21.90 -1.19
N LEU A 327 0.37 -21.78 -2.33
CA LEU A 327 -0.28 -20.55 -2.77
C LEU A 327 -1.79 -20.75 -2.79
N GLU A 328 -2.53 -19.70 -2.43
CA GLU A 328 -3.98 -19.65 -2.42
C GLU A 328 -4.41 -18.37 -3.15
N LEU A 329 -5.13 -18.53 -4.27
CA LEU A 329 -5.56 -17.45 -5.17
C LEU A 329 -7.07 -17.46 -5.36
#